data_AF-A0A1B6JUX5-F1
#
_entry.id   AF-A0A1B6JUX5-F1
#
_cell.length_a   1.000
_cell.length_b   1.000
_cell.length_c   1.000
_cell.angle_alpha   90.00
_cell.angle_beta   90.00
_cell.angle_gamma   90.00
#
_symmetry.space_group_name_H-M   'P 1'
#
loop_
_entity.id
_entity.type
_entity.pdbx_description
1 polymer ?
#
loop_
_entity_poly.entity_id
_entity_poly.type
_entity_poly.pdbx_seq_one_letter_code
_entity_poly.pdbx_strand_id
1 'polypeptide(L)'
;MSLSSSSVVVDEEEFFDEGSSTLHIPQEVMKAIDQVIPSNDPLDDPEFNSVNYINSIFPTEQSLSNIDDVIAQLECTIHNIDDQIRTVVRVQTNVGKDGRDALLDAQHVIRQLFLQTLGVQQGI
;
A
#
# COMPACT_ATOMS: atom_id res chain seq x y z
N MET A 1 66.50 -18.20 6.02
CA MET A 1 65.42 -17.19 6.02
C MET A 1 64.30 -17.74 5.14
N SER A 2 63.02 -17.76 5.46
CA SER A 2 62.24 -17.56 6.68
C SER A 2 60.80 -17.78 6.20
N LEU A 3 60.02 -18.62 6.88
CA LEU A 3 58.55 -18.54 7.07
C LEU A 3 57.66 -18.54 5.80
N SER A 4 56.46 -19.08 5.74
CA SER A 4 55.61 -19.99 6.52
C SER A 4 54.36 -20.07 5.64
N SER A 5 53.75 -21.24 5.47
CA SER A 5 52.38 -21.32 4.95
C SER A 5 51.48 -20.42 5.80
N SER A 6 50.73 -19.54 5.15
CA SER A 6 49.51 -18.97 5.71
C SER A 6 48.49 -18.98 4.60
N SER A 7 47.78 -20.12 4.55
CA SER A 7 46.45 -20.18 4.00
C SER A 7 45.64 -19.16 4.79
N VAL A 8 45.37 -18.01 4.17
CA VAL A 8 44.38 -17.08 4.70
C VAL A 8 43.06 -17.79 4.49
N VAL A 9 42.63 -18.51 5.53
CA VAL A 9 41.23 -18.85 5.71
C VAL A 9 40.53 -17.51 5.88
N VAL A 10 40.01 -17.01 4.77
CA VAL A 10 39.06 -15.91 4.81
C VAL A 10 37.84 -16.52 5.49
N ASP A 11 37.62 -16.09 6.73
CA ASP A 11 36.43 -16.40 7.49
C ASP A 11 35.25 -15.93 6.62
N GLU A 12 34.50 -16.90 6.08
CA GLU A 12 33.24 -16.64 5.39
C GLU A 12 32.24 -16.24 6.47
N GLU A 13 32.34 -14.99 6.94
CA GLU A 13 31.22 -14.38 7.64
C GLU A 13 30.06 -14.36 6.64
N GLU A 14 29.08 -15.25 6.87
CA GLU A 14 27.78 -15.25 6.23
C GLU A 14 27.18 -13.85 6.37
N PHE A 15 27.38 -13.04 5.33
CA PHE A 15 26.67 -11.79 5.15
C PHE A 15 25.21 -12.18 4.91
N PHE A 16 24.43 -12.25 5.98
CA PHE A 16 22.98 -12.38 5.89
C PHE A 16 22.46 -11.21 5.05
N ASP A 17 22.10 -11.50 3.80
CA ASP A 17 21.39 -10.58 2.92
C ASP A 17 19.98 -10.36 3.49
N GLU A 18 19.87 -9.41 4.41
CA GLU A 18 18.62 -8.97 5.04
C GLU A 18 17.69 -8.24 4.04
N GLY A 19 18.02 -8.23 2.75
CA GLY A 19 17.30 -7.51 1.69
C GLY A 19 16.33 -8.35 0.85
N SER A 20 16.42 -9.69 0.85
CA SER A 20 15.60 -10.53 -0.04
C SER A 20 14.63 -11.45 0.73
N SER A 21 13.82 -10.85 1.60
CA SER A 21 12.59 -11.50 2.04
C SER A 21 11.61 -11.48 0.87
N THR A 22 11.66 -12.49 0.01
CA THR A 22 10.57 -12.73 -0.95
C THR A 22 9.30 -12.94 -0.14
N LEU A 23 8.47 -11.89 -0.06
CA LEU A 23 7.16 -11.93 0.60
C LEU A 23 6.28 -12.92 -0.16
N HIS A 24 6.20 -14.15 0.34
CA HIS A 24 5.38 -15.19 -0.26
C HIS A 24 3.92 -14.97 0.11
N ILE A 25 3.27 -14.03 -0.58
CA ILE A 25 1.85 -13.72 -0.40
C ILE A 25 1.04 -14.90 -0.95
N PRO A 26 0.15 -15.52 -0.17
CA PRO A 26 -0.70 -16.61 -0.66
C PRO A 26 -1.55 -16.17 -1.85
N GLN A 27 -1.72 -17.05 -2.84
CA GLN A 27 -2.47 -16.75 -4.07
C GLN A 27 -3.91 -16.29 -3.80
N GLU A 28 -4.54 -16.79 -2.74
CA GLU A 28 -5.86 -16.35 -2.32
C GLU A 28 -5.89 -14.86 -1.92
N VAL A 29 -4.84 -14.39 -1.25
CA VAL A 29 -4.70 -12.99 -0.83
C VAL A 29 -4.46 -12.09 -2.06
N MET A 30 -3.59 -12.49 -2.99
CA MET A 30 -3.39 -11.76 -4.25
C MET A 30 -4.69 -11.65 -5.05
N LYS A 31 -5.42 -12.76 -5.20
CA LYS A 31 -6.70 -12.77 -5.92
C LYS A 31 -7.77 -11.92 -5.23
N ALA A 32 -7.76 -11.85 -3.90
CA ALA A 32 -8.65 -10.98 -3.15
C ALA A 32 -8.29 -9.50 -3.37
N ILE A 33 -7.00 -9.16 -3.35
CA ILE A 33 -6.48 -7.82 -3.62
C ILE A 33 -6.89 -7.36 -5.03
N ASP A 34 -6.66 -8.18 -6.07
CA ASP A 34 -7.02 -7.84 -7.46
C ASP A 34 -8.52 -7.58 -7.65
N GLN A 35 -9.38 -8.27 -6.87
CA GLN A 35 -10.82 -8.08 -6.92
C GLN A 35 -11.29 -6.78 -6.28
N VAL A 36 -10.61 -6.33 -5.22
CA VAL A 36 -10.98 -5.10 -4.50
C VAL A 36 -10.28 -3.86 -5.07
N ILE A 37 -9.10 -4.03 -5.66
CA ILE A 37 -8.29 -2.98 -6.27
C ILE A 37 -7.76 -3.55 -7.60
N PRO A 38 -8.55 -3.47 -8.69
CA PRO A 38 -8.03 -3.81 -10.01
C PRO A 38 -6.95 -2.78 -10.37
N SER A 39 -5.68 -3.20 -10.37
CA SER A 39 -4.59 -2.36 -10.87
C SER A 39 -4.35 -2.63 -12.36
N ASN A 40 -4.21 -1.54 -13.10
CA ASN A 40 -3.80 -1.55 -14.50
C ASN A 40 -2.39 -0.95 -14.65
N ASP A 41 -1.69 -0.73 -13.53
CA ASP A 41 -0.33 -0.19 -13.53
C ASP A 41 0.64 -1.31 -13.94
N PRO A 42 1.45 -1.12 -15.00
CA PRO A 42 2.48 -2.09 -15.36
C PRO A 42 3.49 -2.37 -14.25
N LEU A 43 3.65 -1.47 -13.27
CA LEU A 43 4.51 -1.68 -12.10
C LEU A 43 3.96 -2.73 -11.12
N ASP A 44 2.66 -3.03 -11.18
CA ASP A 44 2.00 -4.01 -10.29
C ASP A 44 1.98 -5.42 -10.90
N ASP A 45 2.55 -5.61 -12.11
CA ASP A 45 2.63 -6.91 -12.76
C ASP A 45 3.58 -7.85 -11.97
N PRO A 46 3.13 -9.06 -11.58
CA PRO A 46 3.98 -10.02 -10.88
C PRO A 46 5.22 -10.46 -11.68
N GLU A 47 5.21 -10.32 -13.00
CA GLU A 47 6.34 -10.59 -13.90
C GLU A 47 7.00 -9.29 -14.40
N PHE A 48 6.86 -8.17 -13.68
CA PHE A 48 7.40 -6.88 -14.06
C PHE A 48 8.88 -6.93 -14.45
N ASN A 49 9.19 -6.46 -15.66
CA ASN A 49 10.54 -6.36 -16.18
C ASN A 49 10.93 -4.89 -16.39
N SER A 50 11.83 -4.41 -15.54
CA SER A 50 12.29 -3.02 -15.55
C SER A 50 12.97 -2.63 -16.87
N VAL A 51 13.70 -3.53 -17.51
CA VAL A 51 14.37 -3.27 -18.79
C VAL A 51 13.36 -3.07 -19.91
N ASN A 52 12.37 -3.95 -20.02
CA ASN A 52 11.29 -3.82 -21.00
C ASN A 52 10.46 -2.57 -20.75
N TYR A 53 10.19 -2.25 -19.49
CA TYR A 53 9.47 -1.04 -19.11
C TYR A 53 10.23 0.23 -19.51
N ILE A 54 11.52 0.32 -19.16
CA ILE A 54 12.37 1.45 -19.57
C ILE A 54 12.44 1.54 -21.10
N ASN A 55 12.61 0.43 -21.81
CA ASN A 55 12.62 0.42 -23.27
C ASN A 55 11.27 0.77 -23.91
N SER A 56 10.15 0.63 -23.19
CA SER A 56 8.84 1.10 -23.65
C SER A 56 8.72 2.63 -23.58
N ILE A 57 9.40 3.25 -22.60
CA ILE A 57 9.44 4.70 -22.40
C ILE A 57 10.53 5.33 -23.28
N PHE A 58 11.66 4.64 -23.43
CA PHE A 58 12.84 5.06 -24.20
C PHE A 58 13.24 4.03 -25.28
N PRO A 59 12.48 3.91 -26.39
CA PRO A 59 12.74 2.87 -27.40
C PRO A 59 14.03 3.08 -28.19
N THR A 60 14.51 4.32 -28.29
CA THR A 60 15.73 4.69 -29.03
C THR A 60 16.56 5.69 -28.23
N GLU A 61 17.84 5.82 -28.54
CA GLU A 61 18.73 6.77 -27.86
C GLU A 61 18.25 8.23 -27.96
N GLN A 62 17.57 8.60 -29.06
CA GLN A 62 17.02 9.94 -29.23
C GLN A 62 15.91 10.27 -28.22
N SER A 63 15.17 9.28 -27.72
CA SER A 63 14.14 9.50 -26.70
C SER A 63 14.70 10.02 -25.37
N LEU A 64 16.00 9.81 -25.10
CA LEU A 64 16.69 10.34 -23.92
C LEU A 64 16.80 11.87 -23.93
N SER A 65 16.60 12.52 -25.09
CA SER A 65 16.55 13.98 -25.15
C SER A 65 15.37 14.59 -24.36
N ASN A 66 14.32 13.81 -24.11
CA ASN A 66 13.13 14.23 -23.35
C ASN A 66 13.14 13.69 -21.91
N ILE A 67 14.30 13.27 -21.39
CA ILE A 67 14.39 12.63 -20.07
C ILE A 67 13.89 13.55 -18.95
N ASP A 68 14.16 14.86 -19.05
CA ASP A 68 13.74 15.84 -18.06
C ASP A 68 12.21 15.94 -17.97
N ASP A 69 11.50 15.85 -19.12
CA ASP A 69 10.03 15.86 -19.16
C ASP A 69 9.44 14.61 -18.50
N VAL A 70 10.05 13.45 -18.74
CA VAL A 70 9.65 12.18 -18.12
C VAL A 70 9.90 12.21 -16.61
N ILE A 71 11.03 12.77 -16.16
CA ILE A 71 11.32 12.97 -14.74
C ILE A 71 10.25 13.86 -14.10
N ALA A 72 9.92 15.00 -14.72
CA ALA A 72 8.88 15.89 -14.22
C ALA A 72 7.50 15.19 -14.14
N GLN A 73 7.18 14.33 -15.11
CA GLN A 73 5.96 13.52 -15.08
C GLN A 73 5.97 12.52 -13.91
N LEU A 74 7.10 11.86 -13.64
CA LEU A 74 7.24 10.95 -12.51
C LEU A 74 7.12 11.69 -11.17
N GLU A 75 7.75 12.86 -11.02
CA GLU A 75 7.60 13.71 -9.84
C GLU A 75 6.14 14.13 -9.63
N CYS A 76 5.43 14.50 -10.70
CA CYS A 76 3.99 14.81 -10.62
C CYS A 76 3.17 13.59 -10.20
N THR A 77 3.52 12.41 -10.73
CA THR A 77 2.85 11.15 -10.39
C THR A 77 3.04 10.80 -8.91
N ILE A 78 4.25 10.95 -8.37
CA ILE A 78 4.53 10.76 -6.94
C ILE A 78 3.67 11.69 -6.09
N HIS A 79 3.63 12.99 -6.41
CA HIS A 79 2.81 13.94 -5.67
C HIS A 79 1.31 13.59 -5.71
N ASN A 80 0.81 13.17 -6.87
CA ASN A 80 -0.59 12.77 -7.01
C ASN A 80 -0.91 11.52 -6.18
N ILE A 81 0.02 10.55 -6.13
CA ILE A 81 -0.13 9.36 -5.28
C ILE A 81 -0.13 9.76 -3.79
N ASP A 82 0.78 10.64 -3.36
CA ASP A 82 0.82 11.14 -1.98
C ASP A 82 -0.50 11.82 -1.57
N ASP A 83 -1.10 12.61 -2.47
CA ASP A 83 -2.38 13.25 -2.22
C ASP A 83 -3.55 12.25 -2.18
N GLN A 84 -3.52 11.20 -3.01
CA GLN A 84 -4.48 10.10 -2.94
C GLN A 84 -4.36 9.35 -1.61
N ILE A 85 -3.14 8.99 -1.20
CA ILE A 85 -2.87 8.34 0.10
C ILE A 85 -3.41 9.21 1.24
N ARG A 86 -3.06 10.50 1.24
CA ARG A 86 -3.54 11.47 2.24
C ARG A 86 -5.06 11.54 2.28
N THR A 87 -5.72 11.50 1.12
CA THR A 87 -7.18 11.52 1.01
C THR A 87 -7.78 10.25 1.60
N VAL A 88 -7.27 9.07 1.24
CA VAL A 88 -7.74 7.79 1.76
C VAL A 88 -7.59 7.70 3.29
N VAL A 89 -6.44 8.12 3.83
CA VAL A 89 -6.20 8.15 5.29
C VAL A 89 -7.20 9.06 6.01
N ARG A 90 -7.55 10.22 5.42
CA ARG A 90 -8.57 11.12 5.97
C ARG A 90 -9.97 10.55 5.88
N VAL A 91 -10.34 9.95 4.74
CA VAL A 91 -11.64 9.30 4.56
C VAL A 91 -11.84 8.19 5.58
N GLN A 92 -10.83 7.35 5.81
CA GLN A 92 -10.91 6.29 6.82
C GLN A 92 -11.11 6.84 8.24
N THR A 93 -10.47 7.96 8.57
CA THR A 93 -10.64 8.64 9.86
C THR A 93 -12.05 9.22 10.02
N ASN A 94 -12.60 9.81 8.96
CA ASN A 94 -13.94 10.41 8.97
C ASN A 94 -15.06 9.36 9.01
N VAL A 95 -14.95 8.28 8.24
CA VAL A 95 -15.92 7.17 8.27
C VAL A 95 -16.00 6.54 9.67
N GLY A 96 -14.86 6.42 10.37
CA GLY A 96 -14.83 5.94 11.75
C GLY A 96 -15.45 6.92 12.76
N LYS A 97 -15.52 8.22 12.46
CA LYS A 97 -16.26 9.20 13.28
C LYS A 97 -17.76 9.14 12.97
N ASP A 98 -18.13 9.16 11.70
CA ASP A 98 -19.53 9.15 11.28
C ASP A 98 -20.25 7.87 11.72
N GLY A 99 -19.59 6.72 11.66
CA GLY A 99 -20.12 5.45 12.17
C GLY A 99 -20.34 5.46 13.68
N ARG A 100 -19.47 6.12 14.45
CA ARG A 100 -19.65 6.28 15.91
C ARG A 100 -20.80 7.22 16.25
N ASP A 101 -20.90 8.33 15.53
CA ASP A 101 -21.96 9.32 15.72
C ASP A 101 -23.34 8.68 15.39
N ALA A 102 -23.44 7.93 14.28
CA ALA A 102 -24.66 7.18 13.92
C ALA A 102 -25.04 6.11 14.97
N LEU A 103 -24.06 5.43 15.57
CA LEU A 103 -24.32 4.44 16.62
C LEU A 103 -24.86 5.09 17.90
N LEU A 104 -24.34 6.27 18.27
CA LEU A 104 -24.83 7.04 19.43
C LEU A 104 -26.27 7.50 19.22
N ASP A 105 -26.58 8.01 18.03
CA ASP A 105 -27.94 8.42 17.66
C ASP A 105 -28.92 7.24 17.72
N ALA A 106 -28.55 6.10 17.13
CA ALA A 106 -29.36 4.89 17.19
C ALA A 106 -29.61 4.46 18.65
N GLN A 107 -28.57 4.50 19.49
CA GLN A 107 -28.70 4.19 20.93
C GLN A 107 -29.65 5.17 21.63
N HIS A 108 -29.59 6.46 21.29
CA HIS A 108 -30.46 7.47 21.86
C HIS A 108 -31.92 7.25 21.47
N VAL A 109 -32.19 6.97 20.19
CA VAL A 109 -33.52 6.64 19.68
C VAL A 109 -34.08 5.40 20.36
N ILE A 110 -33.28 4.34 20.53
CA ILE A 110 -33.69 3.12 21.25
C ILE A 110 -34.08 3.42 22.69
N ARG A 111 -33.28 4.23 23.42
CA ARG A 111 -33.62 4.63 24.79
C ARG A 111 -34.90 5.44 24.84
N GLN A 112 -35.09 6.36 23.90
CA GLN A 112 -36.29 7.19 23.83
C GLN A 112 -37.54 6.35 23.57
N LEU A 113 -37.47 5.39 22.62
CA LEU A 113 -38.57 4.45 22.37
C LEU A 113 -38.90 3.60 23.60
N PHE A 114 -37.89 3.14 24.33
CA PHE A 114 -38.08 2.38 25.56
C PHE A 114 -38.78 3.22 26.65
N LEU A 115 -38.38 4.49 26.83
CA LEU A 115 -39.04 5.40 27.77
C LEU A 115 -40.48 5.72 27.36
N GLN A 116 -40.75 5.90 26.06
CA GLN A 116 -42.10 6.13 25.55
C GLN A 116 -43.01 4.90 25.79
N THR A 117 -42.53 3.71 25.47
CA THR A 117 -43.30 2.46 25.66
C THR A 117 -43.55 2.15 27.14
N LEU A 118 -42.59 2.43 28.02
CA LEU A 118 -42.79 2.34 29.48
C LEU A 118 -43.74 3.40 30.02
N GLY A 119 -43.66 4.63 29.53
CA GLY A 119 -44.57 5.72 29.93
C GLY A 119 -46.02 5.43 29.57
N VAL A 120 -46.25 4.73 28.45
CA VAL A 120 -47.59 4.28 28.02
C VAL A 120 -48.11 3.12 28.89
N GLN A 121 -47.23 2.27 29.45
CA GLN A 121 -47.64 1.19 30.36
C GLN A 121 -48.00 1.64 31.79
N GLN A 122 -47.58 2.83 32.24
CA GLN A 122 -47.92 3.36 33.57
C GLN A 122 -49.13 4.32 33.57
N GLY A 123 -49.77 4.52 32.41
CA GLY A 123 -50.87 5.47 32.22
C GLY A 123 -52.25 4.85 31.96
N ILE A 124 -52.49 3.58 32.34
CA ILE A 124 -53.80 2.91 32.24
C ILE A 124 -54.08 2.17 33.56
#